data_AF-A0A9D1WBP9-F1
#
_entry.id   AF-A0A9D1WBP9-F1
#
_cell.length_a   1.000
_cell.length_b   1.000
_cell.length_c   1.000
_cell.angle_alpha   90.00
_cell.angle_beta   90.00
_cell.angle_gamma   90.00
#
_symmetry.space_group_name_H-M   'P 1'
#
loop_
_entity.id
_entity.type
_entity.pdbx_description
1 polymer ?
#
loop_
_entity_poly.entity_id
_entity_poly.type
_entity_poly.pdbx_seq_one_letter_code
_entity_poly.pdbx_strand_id
1 'polypeptide(L)'
;MSNQVLTTSQIAEICQRRKAGETASSIGRAFGVSANTVNYHYRRSLSFSAGPKEIRIPHGYSTVFDAVLDYGHCANLGIDSEQSVAFCRSKNVKLAELKAFGEWMQKNALICDKEDIKLYKGEISGLRNEVAQLTAAREKDNEALAEYGRQQLTARKELAQNQKKITQLTEEAAFLKKLQAILAE
;
A
#
# COMPACT_ATOMS: atom_id res chain seq x y z
N MET A 1 -8.77 16.22 -13.03
CA MET A 1 -9.85 15.61 -12.23
C MET A 1 -10.50 16.71 -11.41
N SER A 2 -11.78 17.00 -11.63
CA SER A 2 -12.50 18.03 -10.86
C SER A 2 -12.60 17.62 -9.40
N ASN A 3 -12.22 18.51 -8.48
CA ASN A 3 -12.50 18.36 -7.05
C ASN A 3 -14.00 18.61 -6.83
N GLN A 4 -14.84 17.60 -7.08
CA GLN A 4 -16.25 17.65 -6.76
C GLN A 4 -16.39 17.66 -5.23
N VAL A 5 -16.94 18.76 -4.70
CA VAL A 5 -17.22 18.89 -3.28
C VAL A 5 -18.53 18.14 -2.98
N LEU A 6 -18.43 17.07 -2.18
CA LEU A 6 -19.59 16.29 -1.75
C LEU A 6 -20.39 17.04 -0.69
N THR A 7 -21.72 17.02 -0.81
CA THR A 7 -22.63 17.58 0.21
C THR A 7 -22.74 16.66 1.42
N THR A 8 -23.22 17.20 2.55
CA THR A 8 -23.45 16.41 3.78
C THR A 8 -24.40 15.23 3.55
N SER A 9 -25.44 15.41 2.72
CA SER A 9 -26.39 14.34 2.37
C SER A 9 -25.71 13.24 1.54
N GLN A 10 -24.87 13.61 0.57
CA GLN A 10 -24.11 12.64 -0.22
C GLN A 10 -23.12 11.86 0.64
N ILE A 11 -22.46 12.53 1.60
CA ILE A 11 -21.58 11.88 2.57
C ILE A 11 -22.36 10.87 3.43
N ALA A 12 -23.54 11.23 3.93
CA ALA A 12 -24.38 10.33 4.72
C ALA A 12 -24.79 9.09 3.92
N GLU A 13 -25.18 9.27 2.66
CA GLU A 13 -25.56 8.17 1.76
C GLU A 13 -24.37 7.26 1.42
N ILE A 14 -23.20 7.83 1.14
CA ILE A 14 -21.94 7.08 0.97
C ILE A 14 -21.68 6.19 2.19
N CYS A 15 -21.87 6.72 3.38
CA CYS A 15 -21.63 5.98 4.62
C CYS A 15 -22.66 4.88 4.84
N GLN A 16 -23.93 5.15 4.56
CA GLN A 16 -25.00 4.14 4.64
C GLN A 16 -24.76 2.98 3.67
N ARG A 17 -24.41 3.27 2.41
CA ARG A 17 -24.10 2.25 1.40
C ARG A 17 -22.87 1.43 1.76
N ARG A 18 -21.83 2.05 2.32
CA ARG A 18 -20.66 1.33 2.86
C ARG A 18 -21.04 0.39 4.00
N LYS A 19 -21.89 0.83 4.95
CA LYS A 19 -22.40 -0.04 6.04
C LYS A 19 -23.25 -1.20 5.53
N ALA A 20 -23.96 -1.01 4.42
CA ALA A 20 -24.71 -2.07 3.75
C ALA A 20 -23.81 -3.07 2.99
N GLY A 21 -22.49 -2.88 3.00
CA GLY A 21 -21.52 -3.80 2.41
C GLY A 21 -21.15 -3.52 0.95
N GLU A 22 -21.62 -2.41 0.35
CA GLU A 22 -21.18 -2.05 -1.00
C GLU A 22 -19.69 -1.66 -1.04
N THR A 23 -19.05 -1.95 -2.18
CA THR A 23 -17.63 -1.66 -2.38
C THR A 23 -17.39 -0.16 -2.60
N ALA A 24 -16.26 0.34 -2.10
CA ALA A 24 -15.88 1.75 -2.28
C ALA A 24 -15.77 2.14 -3.77
N SER A 25 -15.38 1.22 -4.64
CA SER A 25 -15.33 1.42 -6.09
C SER A 25 -16.71 1.53 -6.73
N SER A 26 -17.69 0.73 -6.28
CA SER A 26 -19.08 0.83 -6.76
C SER A 26 -19.69 2.18 -6.38
N ILE A 27 -19.54 2.56 -5.12
CA ILE A 27 -20.03 3.83 -4.58
C ILE A 27 -19.31 5.00 -5.27
N GLY A 28 -17.98 4.93 -5.44
CA GLY A 28 -17.20 5.97 -6.11
C GLY A 28 -17.71 6.25 -7.53
N ARG A 29 -18.03 5.19 -8.29
CA ARG A 29 -18.64 5.33 -9.62
C ARG A 29 -20.01 6.00 -9.58
N ALA A 30 -20.85 5.67 -8.60
CA ALA A 30 -22.18 6.25 -8.47
C ALA A 30 -22.14 7.76 -8.14
N PHE A 31 -21.15 8.21 -7.37
CA PHE A 31 -21.02 9.60 -6.93
C PHE A 31 -20.01 10.42 -7.76
N GLY A 32 -19.37 9.82 -8.76
CA GLY A 32 -18.35 10.50 -9.57
C GLY A 32 -17.05 10.81 -8.82
N VAL A 33 -16.74 10.05 -7.76
CA VAL A 33 -15.56 10.26 -6.90
C VAL A 33 -14.66 9.03 -6.84
N SER A 34 -13.41 9.23 -6.40
CA SER A 34 -12.49 8.10 -6.23
C SER A 34 -12.91 7.18 -5.09
N ALA A 35 -12.52 5.90 -5.14
CA ALA A 35 -12.71 4.97 -4.02
C ALA A 35 -12.00 5.46 -2.74
N ASN A 36 -10.91 6.21 -2.87
CA ASN A 36 -10.21 6.84 -1.74
C ASN A 36 -11.06 7.93 -1.08
N THR A 37 -11.77 8.72 -1.87
CA THR A 37 -12.72 9.74 -1.37
C THR A 37 -13.84 9.08 -0.57
N VAL A 38 -14.39 7.97 -1.09
CA VAL A 38 -15.39 7.17 -0.37
C VAL A 38 -14.86 6.66 0.96
N ASN A 39 -13.66 6.04 0.95
CA ASN A 39 -13.04 5.52 2.17
C ASN A 39 -12.70 6.61 3.17
N TYR A 40 -12.27 7.79 2.71
CA TYR A 40 -12.00 8.95 3.57
C TYR A 40 -13.27 9.37 4.33
N HIS A 41 -14.38 9.58 3.61
CA HIS A 41 -15.63 10.01 4.23
C HIS A 41 -16.23 8.94 5.13
N TYR A 42 -16.17 7.67 4.72
CA TYR A 42 -16.62 6.56 5.57
C TYR A 42 -15.83 6.50 6.89
N ARG A 43 -14.49 6.49 6.83
CA ARG A 43 -13.63 6.50 8.02
C ARG A 43 -13.87 7.71 8.90
N ARG A 44 -14.01 8.89 8.29
CA ARG A 44 -14.32 10.12 9.01
C ARG A 44 -15.70 10.08 9.68
N SER A 45 -16.69 9.43 9.07
CA SER A 45 -18.03 9.27 9.64
C SER A 45 -18.06 8.31 10.82
N LEU A 46 -17.24 7.26 10.78
CA LEU A 46 -16.99 6.40 11.93
C LEU A 46 -16.43 7.25 13.08
N SER A 47 -15.57 8.23 12.79
CA SER A 47 -15.02 9.15 13.80
C SER A 47 -15.99 10.22 14.30
N PHE A 48 -17.21 10.32 13.76
CA PHE A 48 -18.13 11.44 14.01
C PHE A 48 -19.46 11.06 14.65
N SER A 49 -19.61 9.86 15.22
CA SER A 49 -20.70 9.63 16.19
C SER A 49 -20.38 10.37 17.49
N ALA A 50 -20.72 11.67 17.54
CA ALA A 50 -20.68 12.54 18.72
C ALA A 50 -19.45 12.31 19.62
N GLY A 51 -18.28 12.77 19.16
CA GLY A 51 -17.03 12.60 19.89
C GLY A 51 -17.12 13.08 21.35
N PRO A 52 -16.44 12.42 22.29
CA PRO A 52 -16.31 12.97 23.63
C PRO A 52 -15.50 14.26 23.60
N LYS A 53 -15.89 15.16 24.51
CA LYS A 53 -15.09 16.28 24.99
C LYS A 53 -13.67 15.81 25.29
N GLU A 54 -12.68 16.47 24.67
CA GLU A 54 -11.24 16.46 24.99
C GLU A 54 -10.64 15.18 25.57
N ILE A 55 -9.76 14.53 24.80
CA ILE A 55 -8.88 13.47 25.32
C ILE A 55 -7.97 14.08 26.38
N ARG A 56 -8.15 13.71 27.66
CA ARG A 56 -7.13 13.95 28.67
C ARG A 56 -6.18 12.76 28.69
N ILE A 57 -5.06 12.90 27.98
CA ILE A 57 -3.95 11.95 28.04
C ILE A 57 -3.44 11.94 29.49
N PRO A 58 -3.26 10.78 30.15
CA PRO A 58 -2.74 10.72 31.52
C PRO A 58 -1.37 11.40 31.61
N HIS A 59 -1.09 12.05 32.73
CA HIS A 59 0.20 12.68 32.94
C HIS A 59 1.29 11.60 32.92
N GLY A 60 2.39 11.90 32.21
CA GLY A 60 3.49 10.96 31.96
C GLY A 60 3.50 10.39 30.54
N TYR A 61 2.45 10.58 29.75
CA TYR A 61 2.42 10.21 28.33
C TYR A 61 2.46 11.42 27.41
N SER A 62 3.25 11.32 26.34
CA SER A 62 3.30 12.30 25.25
C SER A 62 2.33 11.96 24.12
N THR A 63 1.89 10.70 24.01
CA THR A 63 1.00 10.22 22.96
C THR A 63 -0.17 9.41 23.51
N VAL A 64 -1.31 9.43 22.79
CA VAL A 64 -2.47 8.59 23.08
C VAL A 64 -2.11 7.10 22.95
N PHE A 65 -1.24 6.75 22.00
CA PHE A 65 -0.88 5.37 21.71
C PHE A 65 -0.15 4.70 22.88
N ASP A 66 0.78 5.39 23.51
CA ASP A 66 1.51 4.87 24.67
C ASP A 66 0.56 4.61 25.84
N ALA A 67 -0.40 5.52 26.07
CA ALA A 67 -1.44 5.34 27.08
C ALA A 67 -2.36 4.15 26.77
N VAL A 68 -2.66 3.88 25.49
CA VAL A 68 -3.46 2.70 25.07
C VAL A 68 -2.73 1.40 25.37
N LEU A 69 -1.44 1.32 25.01
CA LEU A 69 -0.64 0.11 25.21
C LEU A 69 -0.51 -0.22 26.71
N ASP A 70 -0.21 0.79 27.52
CA ASP A 70 -0.02 0.63 28.94
C ASP A 70 -1.33 0.33 29.69
N TYR A 71 -2.44 0.92 29.26
CA TYR A 71 -3.75 0.54 29.75
C TYR A 71 -4.05 -0.93 29.41
N GLY A 72 -3.78 -1.36 28.18
CA GLY A 72 -3.94 -2.75 27.76
C GLY A 72 -3.08 -3.72 28.57
N HIS A 73 -1.84 -3.34 28.89
CA HIS A 73 -0.96 -4.12 29.76
C HIS A 73 -1.56 -4.27 31.16
N CYS A 74 -1.98 -3.17 31.78
CA CYS A 74 -2.59 -3.21 33.12
C CYS A 74 -3.93 -3.96 33.12
N ALA A 75 -4.74 -3.84 32.07
CA ALA A 75 -5.98 -4.59 31.93
C ALA A 75 -5.74 -6.11 31.89
N ASN A 76 -4.69 -6.57 31.19
CA ASN A 76 -4.32 -7.99 31.14
C ASN A 76 -3.81 -8.53 32.48
N LEU A 77 -3.14 -7.71 33.28
CA LEU A 77 -2.67 -8.07 34.62
C LEU A 77 -3.76 -7.94 35.70
N GLY A 78 -4.95 -7.46 35.35
CA GLY A 78 -5.95 -6.95 36.27
C GLY A 78 -5.66 -5.50 36.64
N ILE A 79 -6.56 -4.59 36.26
CA ILE A 79 -6.34 -3.13 36.37
C ILE A 79 -6.16 -2.65 37.82
N ASP A 80 -6.65 -3.42 38.79
CA ASP A 80 -6.55 -3.18 40.23
C ASP A 80 -5.47 -4.03 40.92
N SER A 81 -4.69 -4.81 40.17
CA SER A 81 -3.67 -5.67 40.75
C SER A 81 -2.47 -4.87 41.26
N GLU A 82 -1.76 -5.43 42.25
CA GLU A 82 -0.51 -4.85 42.74
C GLU A 82 0.54 -4.70 41.62
N GLN A 83 0.49 -5.58 40.62
CA GLN A 83 1.37 -5.55 39.45
C GLN A 83 1.09 -4.30 38.58
N SER A 84 -0.18 -4.00 38.33
CA SER A 84 -0.59 -2.77 37.61
C SER A 84 -0.22 -1.51 38.37
N VAL A 85 -0.33 -1.51 39.71
CA VAL A 85 0.11 -0.38 40.56
C VAL A 85 1.63 -0.19 40.47
N ALA A 86 2.41 -1.27 40.57
CA ALA A 86 3.86 -1.23 40.47
C ALA A 86 4.33 -0.75 39.09
N PHE A 87 3.70 -1.23 38.02
CA PHE A 87 3.97 -0.81 36.65
C PHE A 87 3.69 0.68 36.43
N CYS A 88 2.54 1.18 36.88
CA CYS A 88 2.22 2.61 36.74
C CYS A 88 3.22 3.49 37.52
N ARG A 89 3.63 3.07 38.72
CA ARG A 89 4.65 3.77 39.52
C ARG A 89 6.00 3.85 38.81
N SER A 90 6.45 2.77 38.17
CA SER A 90 7.74 2.78 37.45
C SER A 90 7.76 3.73 36.26
N LYS A 91 6.59 4.03 35.69
CA LYS A 91 6.41 4.99 34.60
C LYS A 91 6.05 6.41 35.06
N ASN A 92 6.01 6.65 36.37
CA ASN A 92 5.57 7.93 36.95
C ASN A 92 4.15 8.33 36.50
N VAL A 93 3.27 7.33 36.32
CA VAL A 93 1.88 7.48 35.89
C VAL A 93 0.98 7.14 37.06
N LYS A 94 -0.10 7.91 37.25
CA LYS A 94 -1.12 7.58 38.23
C LYS A 94 -2.07 6.55 37.65
N LEU A 95 -2.21 5.39 38.30
CA LEU A 95 -3.13 4.33 37.89
C LEU A 95 -4.58 4.83 37.72
N ALA A 96 -5.02 5.76 38.59
CA ALA A 96 -6.34 6.36 38.49
C ALA A 96 -6.55 7.17 37.19
N GLU A 97 -5.52 7.87 36.71
CA GLU A 97 -5.58 8.61 35.44
C GLU A 97 -5.60 7.65 34.25
N LEU A 98 -4.79 6.57 34.30
CA LEU A 98 -4.77 5.54 33.27
C LEU A 98 -6.12 4.79 33.18
N LYS A 99 -6.77 4.54 34.32
CA LYS A 99 -8.12 3.98 34.39
C LYS A 99 -9.17 4.89 33.77
N ALA A 100 -9.19 6.16 34.16
CA ALA A 100 -10.13 7.14 33.60
C ALA A 100 -9.95 7.28 32.08
N PHE A 101 -8.70 7.24 31.60
CA PHE A 101 -8.39 7.18 30.18
C PHE A 101 -8.91 5.90 29.52
N GLY A 102 -8.75 4.74 30.15
CA GLY A 102 -9.27 3.46 29.67
C GLY A 102 -10.79 3.41 29.59
N GLU A 103 -11.50 3.92 30.60
CA GLU A 103 -12.97 4.04 30.59
C GLU A 103 -13.45 4.98 29.48
N TRP A 104 -12.77 6.12 29.34
CA TRP A 104 -13.01 7.03 28.22
C TRP A 104 -12.76 6.34 26.89
N MET A 105 -11.68 5.57 26.74
CA MET A 105 -11.36 4.82 25.52
C MET A 105 -12.45 3.78 25.23
N GLN A 106 -12.89 2.99 26.19
CA GLN A 106 -13.94 1.99 25.96
C GLN A 106 -15.26 2.63 25.55
N LYS A 107 -15.56 3.81 26.08
CA LYS A 107 -16.80 4.55 25.76
C LYS A 107 -16.74 5.29 24.43
N ASN A 108 -15.55 5.67 23.96
CA ASN A 108 -15.40 6.64 22.88
C ASN A 108 -14.39 6.28 21.78
N ALA A 109 -13.45 5.39 22.05
CA ALA A 109 -12.64 4.84 21.00
C ALA A 109 -13.58 4.05 20.10
N LEU A 110 -13.54 4.43 18.83
CA LEU A 110 -13.88 3.59 17.70
C LEU A 110 -13.21 2.23 17.85
N ILE A 111 -13.83 1.33 18.59
CA ILE A 111 -13.70 -0.09 18.35
C ILE A 111 -14.25 -0.23 16.94
N CYS A 112 -13.37 -0.42 15.95
CA CYS A 112 -13.79 -0.98 14.66
C CYS A 112 -14.69 -2.15 15.03
N ASP A 113 -15.98 -2.06 14.71
CA ASP A 113 -16.89 -3.10 15.13
C ASP A 113 -16.48 -4.42 14.44
N LYS A 114 -17.03 -5.55 14.89
CA LYS A 114 -16.66 -6.85 14.32
C LYS A 114 -16.88 -6.90 12.80
N GLU A 115 -17.81 -6.12 12.28
CA GLU A 115 -18.11 -6.05 10.85
C GLU A 115 -17.09 -5.17 10.10
N ASP A 116 -16.63 -4.05 10.67
CA ASP A 116 -15.53 -3.25 10.13
C ASP A 116 -14.24 -4.09 10.06
N ILE A 117 -13.94 -4.88 11.09
CA ILE A 117 -12.78 -5.80 11.08
C ILE A 117 -12.91 -6.85 9.98
N LYS A 118 -14.11 -7.41 9.79
CA LYS A 118 -14.39 -8.41 8.74
C LYS A 118 -14.27 -7.80 7.34
N LEU A 119 -14.77 -6.58 7.15
CA LEU A 119 -14.64 -5.82 5.92
C LEU A 119 -13.17 -5.55 5.59
N TYR A 120 -12.39 -5.03 6.55
CA TYR A 120 -10.96 -4.77 6.35
C TYR A 120 -10.15 -6.04 6.09
N LYS A 121 -10.47 -7.16 6.74
CA LYS A 121 -9.85 -8.45 6.43
C LYS A 121 -10.11 -8.88 4.99
N GLY A 122 -11.34 -8.69 4.50
CA GLY A 122 -11.70 -8.95 3.10
C GLY A 122 -10.91 -8.07 2.12
N GLU A 123 -10.84 -6.76 2.38
CA GLU A 123 -10.06 -5.82 1.56
C GLU A 123 -8.57 -6.15 1.54
N ILE A 124 -7.96 -6.47 2.70
CA ILE A 124 -6.56 -6.87 2.80
C ILE A 124 -6.31 -8.17 2.01
N SER A 125 -7.23 -9.14 2.10
CA SER A 125 -7.11 -10.38 1.33
C SER A 125 -7.19 -10.12 -0.18
N GLY A 126 -8.10 -9.25 -0.62
CA GLY A 126 -8.23 -8.86 -2.02
C GLY A 126 -6.96 -8.19 -2.54
N LEU A 127 -6.44 -7.21 -1.80
CA LEU A 127 -5.21 -6.51 -2.15
C LEU A 127 -4.00 -7.43 -2.20
N ARG A 128 -3.89 -8.41 -1.28
CA ARG A 128 -2.81 -9.42 -1.32
C ARG A 128 -2.87 -10.25 -2.60
N ASN A 129 -4.06 -10.67 -3.02
CA ASN A 129 -4.23 -11.42 -4.26
C ASN A 129 -3.87 -10.59 -5.49
N GLU A 130 -4.28 -9.32 -5.52
CA GLU A 130 -3.94 -8.39 -6.60
C GLU A 130 -2.43 -8.14 -6.69
N VAL A 131 -1.76 -7.92 -5.55
CA VAL A 131 -0.30 -7.78 -5.49
C VAL A 131 0.40 -9.04 -5.99
N ALA A 132 -0.08 -10.23 -5.61
CA ALA A 132 0.50 -11.48 -6.08
C ALA A 132 0.35 -11.65 -7.61
N GLN A 133 -0.82 -11.33 -8.18
CA GLN A 133 -1.05 -11.37 -9.62
C GLN A 133 -0.18 -10.39 -10.38
N LEU A 134 -0.08 -9.14 -9.90
CA LEU A 134 0.77 -8.11 -10.53
C LEU A 134 2.25 -8.47 -10.45
N THR A 135 2.67 -9.11 -9.36
CA THR A 135 4.05 -9.57 -9.20
C THR A 135 4.37 -10.66 -10.21
N ALA A 136 3.50 -11.68 -10.35
CA ALA A 136 3.67 -12.75 -11.32
C ALA A 136 3.66 -12.24 -12.77
N ALA A 137 2.78 -11.28 -13.09
CA ALA A 137 2.75 -10.65 -14.42
C ALA A 137 4.06 -9.90 -14.71
N ARG A 138 4.57 -9.15 -13.73
CA ARG A 138 5.83 -8.41 -13.85
C ARG A 138 7.03 -9.35 -14.03
N GLU A 139 7.06 -10.48 -13.36
CA GLU A 139 8.11 -11.49 -13.53
C GLU A 139 8.12 -12.04 -14.96
N LYS A 140 6.95 -12.36 -15.52
CA LYS A 140 6.82 -12.82 -16.90
C LYS A 140 7.30 -11.77 -17.91
N ASP A 141 6.95 -10.49 -17.70
CA ASP A 141 7.40 -9.41 -18.57
C ASP A 141 8.92 -9.20 -18.48
N ASN A 142 9.51 -9.34 -17.29
CA ASN A 142 10.96 -9.28 -17.10
C ASN A 142 11.69 -10.43 -17.82
N GLU A 143 11.14 -11.65 -17.77
CA GLU A 143 11.70 -12.80 -18.50
C GLU A 143 11.67 -12.57 -20.01
N ALA A 144 10.55 -12.07 -20.54
CA ALA A 144 10.42 -11.74 -21.96
C ALA A 144 11.41 -10.64 -22.38
N LEU A 145 11.59 -9.61 -21.56
CA LEU A 145 12.59 -8.56 -21.79
C LEU A 145 14.02 -9.12 -21.78
N ALA A 146 14.33 -10.03 -20.85
CA ALA A 146 15.64 -10.68 -20.79
C ALA A 146 15.89 -11.55 -22.03
N GLU A 147 14.88 -12.28 -22.51
CA GLU A 147 14.98 -13.07 -23.74
C GLU A 147 15.18 -12.20 -24.97
N TYR A 148 14.40 -11.12 -25.10
CA TYR A 148 14.58 -10.14 -26.17
C TYR A 148 15.99 -9.55 -26.18
N GLY A 149 16.52 -9.20 -25.00
CA GLY A 149 17.90 -8.73 -24.84
C GLY A 149 18.95 -9.74 -25.32
N ARG A 150 18.74 -11.04 -25.02
CA ARG A 150 19.60 -12.13 -25.53
C ARG A 150 19.55 -12.23 -27.05
N GLN A 151 18.37 -12.21 -27.64
CA GLN A 151 18.18 -12.27 -29.09
C GLN A 151 18.87 -11.10 -29.81
N GLN A 152 18.71 -9.88 -29.29
CA GLN A 152 19.37 -8.68 -29.82
C GLN A 152 20.91 -8.78 -29.77
N LEU A 153 21.46 -9.31 -28.68
CA LEU A 153 22.89 -9.50 -28.56
C LEU A 153 23.42 -10.52 -29.57
N THR A 154 22.70 -11.62 -29.78
CA THR A 154 23.05 -12.64 -30.78
C THR A 154 23.02 -12.05 -32.18
N ALA A 155 21.94 -11.35 -32.55
CA ALA A 155 21.81 -10.71 -33.85
C ALA A 155 22.95 -9.69 -34.11
N ARG A 156 23.34 -8.91 -33.10
CA ARG A 156 24.48 -7.99 -33.19
C ARG A 156 25.81 -8.71 -33.41
N LYS A 157 26.04 -9.84 -32.74
CA LYS A 157 27.26 -10.65 -32.94
C LYS A 157 27.33 -11.21 -34.35
N GLU A 158 26.22 -11.74 -34.87
CA GLU A 158 26.13 -12.24 -36.24
C GLU A 158 26.36 -11.13 -37.27
N LEU A 159 25.75 -9.96 -37.08
CA LEU A 159 25.94 -8.81 -37.95
C LEU A 159 27.40 -8.35 -37.96
N ALA A 160 28.06 -8.30 -36.79
CA ALA A 160 29.48 -7.98 -36.71
C ALA A 160 30.38 -9.02 -37.41
N GLN A 161 30.06 -10.31 -37.31
CA GLN A 161 30.78 -11.37 -38.03
C GLN A 161 30.57 -11.27 -39.54
N ASN A 162 29.34 -11.01 -39.99
CA ASN A 162 29.04 -10.83 -41.40
C ASN A 162 29.73 -9.60 -41.97
N GLN A 163 29.80 -8.50 -41.21
CA GLN A 163 30.55 -7.31 -41.61
C GLN A 163 32.04 -7.61 -41.83
N LYS A 164 32.67 -8.39 -40.92
CA LYS A 164 34.06 -8.83 -41.09
C LYS A 164 34.27 -9.66 -42.36
N LYS A 165 33.37 -10.60 -42.64
CA LYS A 165 33.40 -11.42 -43.86
C LYS A 165 33.26 -10.58 -45.12
N ILE A 166 32.35 -9.60 -45.12
CA ILE A 166 32.16 -8.68 -46.24
C ILE A 166 33.45 -7.90 -46.50
N THR A 167 34.11 -7.38 -45.46
CA THR A 167 35.39 -6.69 -45.61
C THR A 167 36.45 -7.59 -46.23
N GLN A 168 36.62 -8.82 -45.75
CA GLN A 168 37.57 -9.79 -46.30
C GLN A 168 37.31 -10.09 -47.78
N LEU A 169 36.06 -10.40 -48.14
CA LEU A 169 35.68 -10.67 -49.53
C LEU A 169 35.90 -9.45 -50.43
N THR A 170 35.71 -8.24 -49.90
CA THR A 170 35.94 -6.99 -50.65
C THR A 170 37.42 -6.79 -50.93
N GLU A 171 38.29 -7.09 -49.95
CA GLU A 171 39.75 -7.03 -50.11
C GLU A 171 40.24 -8.08 -51.14
N GLU A 172 39.74 -9.31 -51.05
CA GLU A 172 40.02 -10.39 -52.01
C GLU A 172 39.58 -10.03 -53.43
N ALA A 173 38.37 -9.50 -53.60
CA ALA A 173 37.86 -9.06 -54.90
C ALA A 173 38.70 -7.92 -55.48
N ALA A 174 39.14 -6.96 -54.65
CA ALA A 174 40.02 -5.88 -55.08
C ALA A 174 41.39 -6.40 -55.52
N PHE A 175 41.93 -7.40 -54.83
CA PHE A 175 43.19 -8.06 -55.20
C PHE A 175 43.07 -8.80 -56.55
N LEU A 176 42.02 -9.61 -56.73
CA LEU A 176 41.77 -10.33 -57.98
C LEU A 176 41.62 -9.37 -59.17
N LYS A 177 40.94 -8.24 -58.97
CA LYS A 177 40.80 -7.20 -60.00
C LYS A 177 42.15 -6.61 -60.42
N LYS A 178 43.08 -6.41 -59.48
CA LYS A 178 44.45 -5.97 -59.80
C LYS A 178 45.22 -7.02 -60.59
N LEU A 179 45.12 -8.30 -60.21
CA LEU A 179 45.75 -9.39 -60.95
C LEU A 179 45.22 -9.49 -62.39
N GLN A 180 43.91 -9.34 -62.58
CA GLN A 180 43.31 -9.32 -63.93
C GLN A 180 43.84 -8.18 -64.79
N ALA A 181 44.04 -6.99 -64.21
CA ALA A 181 44.60 -5.85 -64.94
C ALA A 181 46.04 -6.13 -65.40
N ILE A 182 46.88 -6.74 -64.54
CA ILE A 182 48.26 -7.11 -64.88
C ILE A 182 48.31 -8.16 -65.99
N LEU A 183 47.41 -9.14 -65.97
CA LEU A 183 47.36 -10.20 -66.98
C LEU A 183 46.80 -9.72 -68.34
N ALA A 184 46.20 -8.54 -68.40
CA ALA A 184 45.63 -7.95 -69.62
C ALA A 184 46.59 -6.99 -70.35
N GLU A 185 47.74 -6.67 -69.75
CA GLU A 185 48.87 -5.92 -70.36
C GLU A 185 49.88 -6.88 -71.01
#